data_AF-A0AAD4CTC4-F1
#
_entry.id   AF-A0AAD4CTC4-F1
#
_cell.length_a   1.000
_cell.length_b   1.000
_cell.length_c   1.000
_cell.angle_alpha   90.00
_cell.angle_beta   90.00
_cell.angle_gamma   90.00
#
_symmetry.space_group_name_H-M   'P 1'
#
loop_
_entity.id
_entity.type
_entity.pdbx_description
1 polymer ?
#
loop_
_entity_poly.entity_id
_entity_poly.type
_entity_poly.pdbx_seq_one_letter_code
_entity_poly.pdbx_strand_id
1 'polypeptide(L)'
;MIFSTVVLSSVLAATSAALPQVHQARGSPTTTGSSSSTSASSSASASSSASAGGGSLQIVNNLGSTVNLWTTSAESGDMQTLTSGGGTYSEKWATNPNGGGISIKMSTSDSQDSVLQFEYTEDGEKLYWDLSSINLDKDSEFVKSGFSVTPSDGSCTSASCSAGDADCADSYQHPDDTNTNSCSTSAQYTLTLG
;
A
#
# COMPACT_ATOMS: atom_id res chain seq x y z
N MET A 1 -28.48 28.10 35.99
CA MET A 1 -29.67 28.16 35.12
C MET A 1 -29.65 26.86 34.29
N ILE A 2 -30.68 26.00 34.26
CA ILE A 2 -32.05 26.19 33.71
C ILE A 2 -31.94 26.43 32.19
N PHE A 3 -32.46 25.59 31.27
CA PHE A 3 -33.03 24.21 31.30
C PHE A 3 -32.64 23.51 29.96
N SER A 4 -32.29 22.22 29.92
CA SER A 4 -33.14 21.04 29.67
C SER A 4 -34.04 21.07 28.43
N THR A 5 -33.86 20.11 27.51
CA THR A 5 -34.95 19.55 26.66
C THR A 5 -34.61 18.13 26.17
N VAL A 6 -35.63 17.28 26.03
CA VAL A 6 -35.62 15.95 25.35
C VAL A 6 -36.36 16.10 24.00
N VAL A 7 -36.56 15.16 23.06
CA VAL A 7 -36.91 13.71 23.02
C VAL A 7 -36.59 13.22 21.57
N LEU A 8 -36.68 11.96 21.09
CA LEU A 8 -37.14 10.63 21.56
C LEU A 8 -36.39 9.53 20.74
N SER A 9 -36.41 8.27 21.20
CA SER A 9 -35.90 7.09 20.48
C SER A 9 -36.69 6.69 19.22
N SER A 10 -36.09 5.86 18.36
CA SER A 10 -36.82 4.98 17.45
C SER A 10 -36.04 3.68 17.21
N VAL A 11 -36.72 2.54 17.24
CA VAL A 11 -36.16 1.20 17.04
C VAL A 11 -36.97 0.52 15.95
N LEU A 12 -36.29 -0.13 14.99
CA LEU A 12 -36.93 -1.09 14.10
C LEU A 12 -35.95 -2.22 13.77
N ALA A 13 -36.36 -3.46 14.01
CA ALA A 13 -35.62 -4.66 13.65
C ALA A 13 -36.31 -5.35 12.47
N ALA A 14 -35.53 -5.91 11.54
CA ALA A 14 -36.04 -6.65 10.39
C ALA A 14 -35.37 -8.02 10.30
N THR A 15 -36.08 -9.06 10.77
CA THR A 15 -35.66 -10.45 10.57
C THR A 15 -36.17 -10.95 9.21
N SER A 16 -35.26 -11.41 8.36
CA SER A 16 -35.59 -12.06 7.09
C SER A 16 -35.10 -13.50 7.10
N ALA A 17 -36.04 -14.46 7.05
CA ALA A 17 -35.75 -15.88 6.93
C ALA A 17 -36.18 -16.37 5.54
N ALA A 18 -35.29 -17.08 4.85
CA ALA A 18 -35.58 -17.68 3.55
C ALA A 18 -34.99 -19.09 3.49
N LEU A 19 -35.83 -20.09 3.22
CA LEU A 19 -35.40 -21.48 2.99
C LEU A 19 -35.42 -21.78 1.49
N PRO A 20 -34.29 -22.22 0.89
CA PRO A 20 -34.31 -22.88 -0.41
C PRO A 20 -34.85 -24.32 -0.27
N GLN A 21 -36.03 -24.58 -0.83
CA GLN A 21 -36.64 -25.90 -0.83
C GLN A 21 -36.12 -26.74 -2.01
N VAL A 22 -35.17 -27.65 -1.77
CA VAL A 22 -34.62 -28.53 -2.81
C VAL A 22 -35.32 -29.90 -2.80
N HIS A 23 -36.05 -30.21 -3.86
CA HIS A 23 -36.42 -31.59 -4.20
C HIS A 23 -35.33 -32.22 -5.06
N GLN A 24 -35.05 -33.52 -4.90
CA GLN A 24 -34.83 -34.46 -6.02
C GLN A 24 -34.79 -35.93 -5.55
N ALA A 25 -34.87 -36.83 -6.53
CA ALA A 25 -35.12 -38.27 -6.46
C ALA A 25 -34.37 -39.13 -5.42
N ARG A 26 -35.05 -40.23 -5.03
CA ARG A 26 -34.56 -41.35 -4.19
C ARG A 26 -34.02 -42.48 -5.08
N GLY A 27 -32.75 -42.86 -4.95
CA GLY A 27 -32.11 -43.94 -5.70
C GLY A 27 -31.03 -44.68 -4.90
N SER A 28 -30.94 -46.01 -5.04
CA SER A 28 -30.05 -46.90 -4.28
C SER A 28 -30.18 -48.36 -4.79
N PRO A 29 -29.29 -49.32 -4.45
CA PRO A 29 -28.20 -49.25 -3.45
C PRO A 29 -26.84 -49.90 -3.85
N THR A 30 -25.88 -49.84 -2.90
CA THR A 30 -24.80 -50.82 -2.63
C THR A 30 -23.66 -51.05 -3.65
N THR A 31 -22.44 -50.66 -3.25
CA THR A 31 -21.27 -51.59 -3.20
C THR A 31 -20.20 -51.11 -2.21
N THR A 32 -19.25 -51.98 -1.86
CA THR A 32 -18.38 -51.88 -0.66
C THR A 32 -17.03 -51.19 -0.92
N GLY A 33 -16.53 -50.40 0.03
CA GLY A 33 -15.13 -49.95 0.06
C GLY A 33 -14.81 -49.04 1.26
N SER A 34 -13.80 -49.39 2.06
CA SER A 34 -13.34 -48.61 3.22
C SER A 34 -12.11 -47.77 2.88
N SER A 35 -12.06 -46.50 3.34
CA SER A 35 -10.82 -45.84 3.80
C SER A 35 -11.10 -44.46 4.41
N SER A 36 -10.22 -44.01 5.30
CA SER A 36 -10.31 -42.74 6.03
C SER A 36 -9.46 -41.63 5.39
N SER A 37 -10.01 -40.43 5.22
CA SER A 37 -9.23 -39.19 5.18
C SER A 37 -10.11 -37.97 5.48
N THR A 38 -9.77 -37.25 6.56
CA THR A 38 -10.33 -35.92 6.83
C THR A 38 -9.80 -34.93 5.79
N SER A 39 -10.67 -34.44 4.91
CA SER A 39 -10.32 -33.40 3.94
C SER A 39 -10.89 -32.06 4.40
N ALA A 40 -10.07 -31.27 5.10
CA ALA A 40 -10.36 -29.86 5.30
C ALA A 40 -10.25 -29.15 3.95
N SER A 41 -11.39 -28.74 3.38
CA SER A 41 -11.42 -27.96 2.14
C SER A 41 -10.77 -26.61 2.38
N SER A 42 -9.50 -26.51 2.01
CA SER A 42 -8.69 -25.31 2.20
C SER A 42 -9.29 -24.15 1.41
N SER A 43 -9.35 -22.97 2.03
CA SER A 43 -9.73 -21.73 1.34
C SER A 43 -8.74 -21.49 0.21
N ALA A 44 -9.16 -21.73 -1.03
CA ALA A 44 -8.33 -21.48 -2.20
C ALA A 44 -8.01 -19.98 -2.26
N SER A 45 -6.72 -19.66 -2.37
CA SER A 45 -6.18 -18.32 -2.26
C SER A 45 -6.93 -17.31 -3.13
N ALA A 46 -7.13 -16.09 -2.61
CA ALA A 46 -7.53 -14.97 -3.43
C ALA A 46 -6.51 -14.81 -4.57
N SER A 47 -6.99 -14.84 -5.82
CA SER A 47 -6.15 -14.60 -6.98
C SER A 47 -5.69 -13.15 -6.97
N SER A 48 -4.45 -12.91 -6.53
CA SER A 48 -3.77 -11.65 -6.82
C SER A 48 -3.67 -11.51 -8.34
N SER A 49 -4.42 -10.57 -8.89
CA SER A 49 -4.26 -10.13 -10.28
C SER A 49 -2.83 -9.62 -10.43
N ALA A 50 -1.98 -10.37 -11.13
CA ALA A 50 -0.65 -9.90 -11.47
C ALA A 50 -0.79 -8.60 -12.27
N SER A 51 -0.07 -7.56 -11.85
CA SER A 51 0.01 -6.32 -12.63
C SER A 51 0.44 -6.63 -14.06
N ALA A 52 -0.17 -5.93 -15.01
CA ALA A 52 0.26 -5.94 -16.41
C ALA A 52 1.60 -5.20 -16.61
N GLY A 53 2.00 -4.38 -15.63
CA GLY A 53 3.30 -3.72 -15.57
C GLY A 53 4.44 -4.68 -15.28
N GLY A 54 5.43 -4.71 -16.17
CA GLY A 54 6.71 -5.37 -15.90
C GLY A 54 7.62 -4.64 -14.91
N GLY A 55 7.19 -3.46 -14.44
CA GLY A 55 7.99 -2.52 -13.65
C GLY A 55 8.16 -2.89 -12.16
N SER A 56 8.94 -2.06 -11.47
CA SER A 56 9.19 -2.13 -10.02
C SER A 56 9.79 -0.85 -9.48
N LEU A 57 9.56 -0.55 -8.20
CA LEU A 57 10.37 0.39 -7.44
C LEU A 57 11.62 -0.32 -6.91
N GLN A 58 12.77 0.33 -7.05
CA GLN A 58 13.97 0.09 -6.26
C GLN A 58 14.18 1.26 -5.30
N ILE A 59 14.52 0.96 -4.05
CA ILE A 59 14.88 1.95 -3.03
C ILE A 59 16.36 1.73 -2.67
N VAL A 60 17.15 2.81 -2.68
CA VAL A 60 18.59 2.81 -2.38
C VAL A 60 18.85 3.72 -1.18
N ASN A 61 19.38 3.16 -0.10
CA ASN A 61 19.70 3.86 1.13
C ASN A 61 21.19 4.21 1.21
N ASN A 62 21.56 5.43 0.81
CA ASN A 62 22.92 5.95 0.97
C ASN A 62 23.15 6.62 2.34
N LEU A 63 22.09 6.79 3.15
CA LEU A 63 22.14 7.45 4.45
C LEU A 63 23.14 6.78 5.42
N GLY A 64 23.55 7.52 6.45
CA GLY A 64 24.37 6.98 7.54
C GLY A 64 23.59 6.02 8.44
N SER A 65 22.27 6.22 8.54
CA SER A 65 21.34 5.38 9.29
C SER A 65 20.71 4.26 8.46
N THR A 66 20.31 3.20 9.16
CA THR A 66 19.39 2.17 8.66
C THR A 66 18.03 2.79 8.36
N VAL A 67 17.38 2.35 7.28
CA VAL A 67 15.99 2.73 6.95
C VAL A 67 15.07 1.52 7.14
N ASN A 68 14.08 1.65 8.00
CA ASN A 68 12.95 0.72 8.09
C ASN A 68 11.86 1.16 7.10
N LEU A 69 11.15 0.20 6.49
CA LEU A 69 10.01 0.50 5.63
C LEU A 69 8.83 -0.45 5.79
N TRP A 70 7.65 0.01 5.38
CA TRP A 70 6.39 -0.74 5.39
C TRP A 70 5.57 -0.39 4.15
N THR A 71 5.28 -1.39 3.32
CA THR A 71 4.34 -1.26 2.20
C THR A 71 2.92 -1.34 2.76
N THR A 72 2.18 -0.23 2.74
CA THR A 72 0.84 -0.10 3.31
C THR A 72 -0.22 -0.08 2.21
N SER A 73 -1.24 -0.92 2.33
CA SER A 73 -2.37 -1.00 1.39
C SER A 73 -3.69 -0.77 2.12
N ALA A 74 -4.59 -1.76 2.19
CA ALA A 74 -5.72 -1.74 3.12
C ALA A 74 -5.25 -1.96 4.58
N GLU A 75 -4.11 -2.63 4.75
CA GLU A 75 -3.42 -2.89 6.01
C GLU A 75 -1.91 -2.57 5.83
N SER A 76 -1.18 -2.35 6.93
CA SER A 76 0.30 -2.25 6.89
C SER A 76 0.93 -3.63 6.72
N GLY A 77 1.88 -3.76 5.78
CA GLY A 77 2.73 -4.94 5.66
C GLY A 77 3.79 -5.05 6.77
N ASP A 78 4.51 -6.18 6.76
CA ASP A 78 5.64 -6.46 7.66
C ASP A 78 6.81 -5.49 7.43
N MET A 79 7.46 -5.07 8.52
CA MET A 79 8.63 -4.17 8.46
C MET A 79 9.79 -4.82 7.70
N GLN A 80 10.33 -4.11 6.72
CA GLN A 80 11.59 -4.43 6.03
C GLN A 80 12.68 -3.44 6.46
N THR A 81 13.95 -3.80 6.34
CA THR A 81 15.07 -3.01 6.84
C THR A 81 16.22 -2.94 5.83
N LEU A 82 16.59 -1.72 5.42
CA LEU A 82 17.71 -1.43 4.52
C LEU A 82 18.92 -0.97 5.33
N THR A 83 20.05 -1.65 5.19
CA THR A 83 21.33 -1.23 5.78
C THR A 83 21.75 0.17 5.29
N SER A 84 22.46 0.93 6.12
CA SER A 84 23.09 2.19 5.73
C SER A 84 24.18 2.01 4.66
N GLY A 85 24.56 3.11 4.01
CA GLY A 85 25.72 3.19 3.13
C GLY A 85 25.65 2.33 1.85
N GLY A 86 24.46 2.16 1.28
CA GLY A 86 24.22 1.47 0.01
C GLY A 86 23.28 0.26 0.09
N GLY A 87 22.49 0.10 1.16
CA GLY A 87 21.49 -0.96 1.24
C GLY A 87 20.33 -0.74 0.26
N THR A 88 19.78 -1.82 -0.32
CA THR A 88 18.73 -1.73 -1.34
C THR A 88 17.53 -2.62 -1.04
N TYR A 89 16.33 -2.12 -1.33
CA TYR A 89 15.08 -2.88 -1.40
C TYR A 89 14.47 -2.77 -2.80
N SER A 90 13.60 -3.70 -3.20
CA SER A 90 12.82 -3.58 -4.43
C SER A 90 11.50 -4.36 -4.34
N GLU A 91 10.40 -3.74 -4.76
CA GLU A 91 9.10 -4.40 -4.92
C GLU A 91 8.51 -4.15 -6.31
N LYS A 92 7.73 -5.10 -6.81
CA LYS A 92 6.88 -4.90 -8.00
C LYS A 92 5.57 -4.25 -7.56
N TRP A 93 4.93 -3.56 -8.49
CA TRP A 93 3.63 -2.96 -8.24
C TRP A 93 2.59 -3.99 -7.78
N ALA A 94 1.75 -3.56 -6.85
CA ALA A 94 0.58 -4.29 -6.40
C ALA A 94 -0.66 -3.40 -6.46
N THR A 95 -1.83 -4.04 -6.54
CA THR A 95 -3.14 -3.38 -6.48
C THR A 95 -3.70 -3.45 -5.06
N ASN A 96 -4.12 -2.32 -4.48
CA ASN A 96 -4.81 -2.32 -3.18
C ASN A 96 -6.20 -2.98 -3.33
N PRO A 97 -6.57 -4.02 -2.55
CA PRO A 97 -7.86 -4.70 -2.67
C PRO A 97 -9.10 -3.82 -2.43
N ASN A 98 -8.94 -2.63 -1.82
CA ASN A 98 -10.03 -1.67 -1.62
C ASN A 98 -10.17 -0.64 -2.75
N GLY A 99 -9.29 -0.65 -3.75
CA GLY A 99 -9.29 0.29 -4.88
C GLY A 99 -8.61 1.65 -4.62
N GLY A 100 -7.98 1.85 -3.46
CA GLY A 100 -7.12 3.00 -3.17
C GLY A 100 -5.67 2.82 -3.64
N GLY A 101 -4.81 3.78 -3.29
CA GLY A 101 -3.37 3.67 -3.52
C GLY A 101 -2.66 2.74 -2.54
N ILE A 102 -1.37 2.53 -2.77
CA ILE A 102 -0.40 1.89 -1.88
C ILE A 102 0.61 2.95 -1.45
N SER A 103 1.00 2.93 -0.18
CA SER A 103 1.94 3.89 0.44
C SER A 103 3.13 3.12 1.00
N ILE A 104 4.31 3.25 0.38
CA ILE A 104 5.55 2.71 0.93
C ILE A 104 6.13 3.75 1.87
N LYS A 105 5.98 3.51 3.18
CA LYS A 105 6.43 4.40 4.24
C LYS A 105 7.85 4.04 4.66
N MET A 106 8.74 5.02 4.81
CA MET A 106 10.15 4.84 5.18
C MET A 106 10.51 5.71 6.38
N SER A 107 11.16 5.12 7.39
CA SER A 107 11.57 5.78 8.64
C SER A 107 13.03 5.44 8.98
N THR A 108 13.72 6.34 9.69
CA THR A 108 14.99 6.05 10.38
C THR A 108 14.78 5.67 11.86
N SER A 109 13.54 5.37 12.25
CA SER A 109 13.16 4.81 13.56
C SER A 109 12.43 3.47 13.39
N ASP A 110 12.14 2.79 14.51
CA ASP A 110 11.28 1.60 14.54
C ASP A 110 9.77 1.93 14.56
N SER A 111 9.37 3.14 14.17
CA SER A 111 7.98 3.59 14.12
C SER A 111 7.64 4.36 12.83
N GLN A 112 6.34 4.45 12.53
CA GLN A 112 5.80 5.19 11.38
C GLN A 112 5.39 6.64 11.73
N ASP A 113 5.83 7.17 12.88
CA ASP A 113 5.42 8.51 13.34
C ASP A 113 6.02 9.65 12.49
N SER A 114 7.15 9.38 11.82
CA SER A 114 7.90 10.31 10.97
C SER A 114 8.39 9.55 9.74
N VAL A 115 7.69 9.70 8.61
CA VAL A 115 7.89 8.88 7.41
C VAL A 115 7.95 9.69 6.13
N LEU A 116 8.98 9.42 5.33
CA LEU A 116 8.95 9.72 3.90
C LEU A 116 8.10 8.66 3.22
N GLN A 117 7.28 9.06 2.26
CA GLN A 117 6.37 8.14 1.57
C GLN A 117 6.60 8.18 0.07
N PHE A 118 6.63 7.01 -0.56
CA PHE A 118 6.39 6.86 -2.00
C PHE A 118 5.00 6.26 -2.16
N GLU A 119 4.07 7.04 -2.70
CA GLU A 119 2.65 6.66 -2.80
C GLU A 119 2.31 6.40 -4.28
N TYR A 120 1.58 5.32 -4.59
CA TYR A 120 1.27 4.93 -5.96
C TYR A 120 -0.11 4.28 -6.15
N THR A 121 -0.65 4.36 -7.36
CA THR A 121 -1.88 3.67 -7.80
C THR A 121 -1.72 3.19 -9.24
N GLU A 122 -2.02 1.91 -9.49
CA GLU A 122 -2.06 1.35 -10.85
C GLU A 122 -3.43 1.52 -11.51
N ASP A 123 -3.43 1.99 -12.77
CA ASP A 123 -4.60 2.12 -13.65
C ASP A 123 -4.22 1.54 -15.03
N GLY A 124 -4.30 0.21 -15.14
CA GLY A 124 -3.94 -0.54 -16.33
C GLY A 124 -2.45 -0.42 -16.69
N GLU A 125 -2.14 0.36 -17.74
CA GLU A 125 -0.77 0.60 -18.22
C GLU A 125 -0.11 1.81 -17.57
N LYS A 126 -0.84 2.57 -16.72
CA LYS A 126 -0.36 3.76 -16.02
C LYS A 126 -0.12 3.52 -14.52
N LEU A 127 1.02 4.01 -14.04
CA LEU A 127 1.27 4.24 -12.63
C LEU A 127 1.08 5.74 -12.34
N TYR A 128 0.11 6.08 -11.51
CA TYR A 128 0.06 7.39 -10.84
C TYR A 128 0.89 7.28 -9.56
N TRP A 129 1.74 8.26 -9.27
CA TRP A 129 2.65 8.19 -8.12
C TRP A 129 3.11 9.57 -7.64
N ASP A 130 3.56 9.66 -6.39
CA ASP A 130 4.19 10.84 -5.82
C ASP A 130 5.19 10.52 -4.70
N LEU A 131 5.99 11.53 -4.36
CA LEU A 131 6.70 11.62 -3.08
C LEU A 131 5.85 12.43 -2.11
N SER A 132 5.82 12.01 -0.85
CA SER A 132 4.95 12.60 0.15
C SER A 132 5.66 12.73 1.50
N SER A 133 5.70 13.98 1.98
CA SER A 133 6.37 14.43 3.21
C SER A 133 5.37 14.98 4.24
N ILE A 134 4.07 14.80 4.01
CA ILE A 134 2.97 15.24 4.90
C ILE A 134 3.13 14.69 6.33
N ASN A 135 3.77 13.52 6.47
CA ASN A 135 4.04 12.86 7.75
C ASN A 135 5.54 12.75 8.06
N LEU A 136 6.37 13.60 7.46
CA LEU A 136 7.83 13.60 7.64
C LEU A 136 8.26 14.79 8.52
N ASP A 137 9.08 14.55 9.55
CA ASP A 137 9.66 15.65 10.31
C ASP A 137 10.56 16.52 9.43
N LYS A 138 10.41 17.83 9.55
CA LYS A 138 11.18 18.85 8.82
C LYS A 138 12.67 18.89 9.20
N ASP A 139 13.09 18.15 10.23
CA ASP A 139 14.49 17.87 10.53
C ASP A 139 14.84 16.36 10.51
N SER A 140 14.08 15.53 9.81
CA SER A 140 14.43 14.12 9.57
C SER A 140 15.78 13.96 8.84
N GLU A 141 16.41 12.78 8.93
CA GLU A 141 17.64 12.46 8.19
C GLU A 141 17.41 12.48 6.67
N PHE A 142 16.20 12.14 6.22
CA PHE A 142 15.75 12.25 4.84
C PHE A 142 15.80 13.71 4.35
N VAL A 143 15.16 14.65 5.05
CA VAL A 143 15.24 16.08 4.70
C VAL A 143 16.68 16.61 4.78
N LYS A 144 17.43 16.24 5.83
CA LYS A 144 18.82 16.67 6.02
C LYS A 144 19.76 16.22 4.89
N SER A 145 19.47 15.09 4.24
CA SER A 145 20.33 14.48 3.21
C SER A 145 19.83 14.68 1.78
N GLY A 146 18.52 14.89 1.60
CA GLY A 146 17.86 14.91 0.30
C GLY A 146 17.44 13.51 -0.19
N PHE A 147 16.55 13.49 -1.18
CA PHE A 147 16.01 12.25 -1.77
C PHE A 147 15.44 12.52 -3.17
N SER A 148 15.39 11.50 -4.02
CA SER A 148 14.87 11.64 -5.39
C SER A 148 14.32 10.35 -5.97
N VAL A 149 13.24 10.43 -6.76
CA VAL A 149 12.75 9.35 -7.63
C VAL A 149 13.14 9.65 -9.08
N THR A 150 13.84 8.72 -9.70
CA THR A 150 14.13 8.73 -11.15
C THR A 150 13.48 7.54 -11.84
N PRO A 151 12.50 7.73 -12.75
CA PRO A 151 12.05 6.70 -13.67
C PRO A 151 13.13 6.36 -14.70
N SER A 152 13.16 5.10 -15.13
CA SER A 152 14.03 4.60 -16.21
C SER A 152 13.58 5.03 -17.62
N ASP A 153 12.32 5.41 -17.77
CA ASP A 153 11.82 6.09 -18.97
C ASP A 153 12.06 7.60 -18.83
N GLY A 154 13.05 8.12 -19.56
CA GLY A 154 13.42 9.54 -19.56
C GLY A 154 12.40 10.49 -20.22
N SER A 155 11.24 10.00 -20.65
CA SER A 155 10.08 10.84 -21.00
C SER A 155 9.16 11.13 -19.81
N CYS A 156 9.33 10.41 -18.69
CA CYS A 156 8.57 10.61 -17.46
C CYS A 156 9.25 11.61 -16.51
N THR A 157 8.45 12.31 -15.71
CA THR A 157 8.94 13.23 -14.68
C THR A 157 9.80 12.51 -13.63
N SER A 158 10.93 13.09 -13.25
CA SER A 158 11.64 12.74 -12.01
C SER A 158 11.31 13.77 -10.93
N ALA A 159 11.34 13.36 -9.67
CA ALA A 159 11.08 14.23 -8.51
C ALA A 159 12.32 14.23 -7.58
N SER A 160 12.76 15.40 -7.10
CA SER A 160 13.99 15.52 -6.30
C SER A 160 13.93 16.63 -5.25
N CYS A 161 14.08 16.24 -3.98
CA CYS A 161 14.21 17.15 -2.85
C CYS A 161 15.68 17.32 -2.44
N SER A 162 16.14 18.57 -2.37
CA SER A 162 17.53 18.90 -2.04
C SER A 162 17.84 18.71 -0.55
N ALA A 163 19.12 18.46 -0.23
CA ALA A 163 19.58 18.38 1.15
C ALA A 163 19.26 19.68 1.93
N GLY A 164 18.47 19.56 2.99
CA GLY A 164 17.97 20.66 3.82
C GLY A 164 16.66 21.30 3.33
N ASP A 165 16.05 20.82 2.24
CA ASP A 165 14.82 21.38 1.69
C ASP A 165 13.57 20.80 2.37
N ALA A 166 13.23 21.39 3.52
CA ALA A 166 12.12 20.97 4.37
C ALA A 166 10.72 21.30 3.81
N ASP A 167 10.63 22.11 2.74
CA ASP A 167 9.38 22.54 2.10
C ASP A 167 9.42 22.26 0.57
N CYS A 168 10.15 21.20 0.21
CA CYS A 168 10.39 20.76 -1.17
C CYS A 168 9.11 20.65 -2.03
N ALA A 169 9.10 21.35 -3.17
CA ALA A 169 7.97 21.40 -4.10
C ALA A 169 7.78 20.13 -4.97
N ASP A 170 8.77 19.24 -5.01
CA ASP A 170 8.70 17.94 -5.71
C ASP A 170 8.07 16.83 -4.84
N SER A 171 7.65 17.16 -3.61
CA SER A 171 7.00 16.25 -2.66
C SER A 171 5.75 16.91 -2.08
N TYR A 172 4.67 16.14 -1.88
CA TYR A 172 3.50 16.61 -1.14
C TYR A 172 3.89 17.14 0.24
N GLN A 173 3.59 18.41 0.50
CA GLN A 173 3.74 19.02 1.83
C GLN A 173 2.41 19.03 2.61
N HIS A 174 1.28 19.10 1.90
CA HIS A 174 -0.07 19.19 2.47
C HIS A 174 -1.06 18.26 1.74
N PRO A 175 -2.19 17.84 2.37
CA PRO A 175 -3.13 16.88 1.77
C PRO A 175 -3.89 17.38 0.52
N ASP A 176 -3.86 18.68 0.24
CA ASP A 176 -4.51 19.35 -0.90
C ASP A 176 -3.52 19.83 -1.99
N ASP A 177 -2.27 19.39 -1.90
CA ASP A 177 -1.20 19.64 -2.88
C ASP A 177 -1.42 18.86 -4.20
N THR A 178 -0.67 19.16 -5.26
CA THR A 178 -0.98 18.69 -6.64
C THR A 178 0.22 18.12 -7.40
N ASN A 179 1.04 17.34 -6.71
CA ASN A 179 2.33 16.85 -7.21
C ASN A 179 2.29 15.39 -7.72
N THR A 180 1.09 14.81 -7.92
CA THR A 180 0.92 13.46 -8.49
C THR A 180 1.43 13.41 -9.93
N ASN A 181 2.46 12.60 -10.13
CA ASN A 181 3.04 12.28 -11.42
C ASN A 181 2.34 11.08 -12.06
N SER A 182 2.56 10.87 -13.36
CA SER A 182 2.13 9.63 -14.03
C SER A 182 3.12 9.18 -15.10
N CYS A 183 3.28 7.87 -15.24
CA CYS A 183 4.20 7.20 -16.18
C CYS A 183 3.71 5.75 -16.39
N SER A 184 4.43 4.91 -17.15
CA SER A 184 3.99 3.53 -17.41
C SER A 184 4.26 2.58 -16.24
N THR A 185 3.33 1.66 -15.96
CA THR A 185 3.56 0.51 -15.04
C THR A 185 4.67 -0.43 -15.54
N SER A 186 5.12 -0.30 -16.79
CA SER A 186 6.27 -1.04 -17.33
C SER A 186 7.65 -0.43 -16.98
N ALA A 187 7.70 0.80 -16.45
CA ALA A 187 8.95 1.46 -16.11
C ALA A 187 9.53 0.95 -14.78
N GLN A 188 10.86 0.87 -14.70
CA GLN A 188 11.60 0.78 -13.43
C GLN A 188 11.73 2.18 -12.83
N TYR A 189 11.70 2.29 -11.50
CA TYR A 189 11.89 3.54 -10.77
C TYR A 189 12.96 3.32 -9.71
N THR A 190 13.85 4.30 -9.53
CA THR A 190 14.85 4.29 -8.45
C THR A 190 14.59 5.46 -7.52
N LEU A 191 14.14 5.17 -6.31
CA LEU A 191 14.17 6.09 -5.17
C LEU A 191 15.55 6.02 -4.52
N THR A 192 16.23 7.16 -4.45
CA THR A 192 17.53 7.32 -3.79
C THR A 192 17.36 8.19 -2.55
N LEU A 193 17.97 7.77 -1.44
CA LEU A 193 17.90 8.41 -0.12
C LEU A 193 19.34 8.78 0.31
N GLY A 194 19.68 10.08 0.26
CA GLY A 194 21.05 10.60 0.40
C GLY A 194 21.91 10.51 -0.86
#